data_AF-A0A0L7JVV7-F1
#
_entry.id   AF-A0A0L7JVV7-F1
#
_cell.length_a   1.000
_cell.length_b   1.000
_cell.length_c   1.000
_cell.angle_alpha   90.00
_cell.angle_beta   90.00
_cell.angle_gamma   90.00
#
_symmetry.space_group_name_H-M   'P 1'
#
loop_
_entity.id
_entity.type
_entity.pdbx_description
1 polymer ?
#
loop_
_entity_poly.entity_id
_entity_poly.type
_entity_poly.pdbx_seq_one_letter_code
_entity_poly.pdbx_strand_id
1 'polypeptide(L)' 'MEGIGVVMPVENEMAKPQQFLGCPGVLNIAMTVVICLYGLVGFFGFIKYGDDVRGSVTLNLPQDE' A
#
# COMPACT_ATOMS: atom_id res chain seq x y z
N MET A 1 -7.85 -14.72 -5.55
CA MET A 1 -9.31 -14.49 -5.59
C MET A 1 -9.81 -13.56 -4.48
N GLU A 2 -8.96 -13.06 -3.57
CA GLU A 2 -9.40 -12.23 -2.43
C GLU A 2 -9.75 -10.77 -2.79
N GLY A 3 -9.30 -10.26 -3.95
CA GLY A 3 -9.58 -8.88 -4.37
C GLY A 3 -10.92 -8.67 -5.10
N ILE A 4 -11.48 -9.70 -5.75
CA ILE A 4 -12.67 -9.51 -6.63
C ILE A 4 -13.91 -9.11 -5.82
N GLY A 5 -14.06 -9.64 -4.61
CA GLY A 5 -15.18 -9.33 -3.72
C GLY A 5 -15.21 -7.89 -3.22
N VAL A 6 -14.06 -7.20 -3.20
CA VAL A 6 -13.95 -5.79 -2.80
C VAL A 6 -13.86 -4.84 -4.00
N VAL A 7 -13.30 -5.31 -5.12
CA VAL A 7 -13.12 -4.49 -6.33
C VAL A 7 -14.45 -4.20 -7.03
N MET A 8 -15.33 -5.19 -7.17
CA MET A 8 -16.61 -5.03 -7.86
C MET A 8 -17.56 -4.01 -7.22
N PRO A 9 -17.80 -4.01 -5.88
CA PRO A 9 -18.61 -2.96 -5.27
C PRO A 9 -17.95 -1.58 -5.36
N VAL A 10 -16.62 -1.48 -5.18
CA VAL A 10 -15.88 -0.21 -5.32
C VAL A 10 -16.00 0.36 -6.73
N GLU A 11 -15.87 -0.48 -7.76
CA GLU A 11 -16.07 -0.07 -9.15
C GLU A 11 -17.51 0.44 -9.38
N ASN A 12 -18.51 -0.24 -8.81
CA ASN A 12 -19.92 0.13 -8.95
C ASN A 12 -20.29 1.45 -8.23
N GLU A 13 -19.57 1.82 -7.17
CA GLU A 13 -19.76 3.09 -6.45
C GLU A 13 -19.00 4.27 -7.10
N MET A 14 -18.12 4.02 -8.07
CA MET A 14 -17.40 5.09 -8.75
C MET A 14 -18.29 5.87 -9.72
N ALA A 15 -18.08 7.19 -9.78
CA ALA A 15 -18.75 8.06 -10.74
C ALA A 15 -18.45 7.67 -12.21
N LYS A 16 -17.31 7.02 -12.47
CA LYS A 16 -16.88 6.55 -13.80
C LYS A 16 -16.21 5.17 -13.71
N PRO A 17 -16.96 4.07 -13.71
CA PRO A 17 -16.43 2.71 -13.51
C PRO A 17 -15.40 2.29 -14.58
N GLN A 18 -15.59 2.71 -15.84
CA GLN A 18 -14.65 2.40 -16.94
C GLN A 18 -13.24 2.97 -16.73
N GLN A 19 -13.06 3.95 -15.83
CA GLN A 19 -11.75 4.51 -15.49
C GLN A 19 -11.10 3.82 -14.28
N PHE A 20 -11.74 2.83 -13.66
CA PHE A 20 -11.16 2.10 -12.53
C PHE A 20 -9.89 1.33 -12.93
N LEU A 21 -9.95 0.59 -14.04
CA LEU A 21 -8.86 -0.21 -14.62
C LEU A 21 -8.12 0.47 -15.78
N GLY A 22 -8.57 1.65 -16.23
CA GLY A 22 -7.93 2.38 -17.35
C GLY A 22 -6.53 2.90 -17.01
N CYS A 23 -5.87 3.57 -17.97
CA CYS A 23 -4.62 4.32 -17.72
C CYS A 23 -4.82 5.81 -18.06
N PRO A 24 -4.67 6.76 -17.10
CA PRO A 24 -4.37 6.57 -15.68
C PRO A 24 -5.65 6.25 -14.88
N GLY A 25 -5.77 5.01 -14.42
CA GLY A 25 -6.94 4.54 -13.67
C GLY A 25 -6.72 4.61 -12.17
N VAL A 26 -7.84 4.65 -11.45
CA VAL A 26 -7.85 4.80 -9.99
C VAL A 26 -7.09 3.66 -9.31
N LEU A 27 -7.24 2.42 -9.79
CA LEU A 27 -6.52 1.29 -9.23
C LEU A 27 -5.01 1.43 -9.40
N ASN A 28 -4.54 1.82 -10.60
CA ASN A 28 -3.11 1.94 -10.88
C ASN A 28 -2.45 3.06 -10.03
N ILE A 29 -3.13 4.19 -9.89
CA ILE A 29 -2.67 5.29 -9.03
C ILE A 29 -2.64 4.85 -7.56
N ALA A 30 -3.71 4.22 -7.06
CA ALA A 30 -3.76 3.74 -5.68
C ALA A 30 -2.65 2.73 -5.39
N MET A 31 -2.45 1.75 -6.27
CA MET A 31 -1.37 0.76 -6.14
C MET A 31 0.01 1.42 -6.16
N THR A 32 0.22 2.42 -7.02
CA THR A 32 1.49 3.17 -7.06
C THR A 32 1.74 3.89 -5.75
N VAL A 33 0.73 4.55 -5.18
CA VAL A 33 0.86 5.21 -3.87
C VAL A 33 1.19 4.20 -2.77
N VAL A 34 0.52 3.05 -2.74
CA VAL A 34 0.79 1.99 -1.74
C VAL A 34 2.22 1.47 -1.86
N ILE A 35 2.69 1.19 -3.08
CA ILE A 35 4.07 0.74 -3.33
C ILE A 35 5.07 1.81 -2.89
N CYS A 36 4.83 3.08 -3.23
CA CYS A 36 5.69 4.17 -2.79
C CYS A 36 5.72 4.27 -1.26
N LEU A 37 4.57 4.25 -0.58
CA LEU A 37 4.51 4.33 0.88
C LEU A 37 5.27 3.17 1.55
N TYR A 38 5.03 1.94 1.11
CA TYR A 38 5.76 0.78 1.65
C TYR A 38 7.23 0.79 1.29
N GLY A 39 7.59 1.26 0.09
CA GLY A 39 8.98 1.46 -0.30
C GLY A 39 9.70 2.46 0.60
N LEU A 40 9.06 3.61 0.88
CA LEU A 40 9.61 4.61 1.79
C LEU A 40 9.71 4.08 3.22
N VAL A 41 8.66 3.45 3.76
CA VAL A 41 8.67 2.90 5.12
C VAL A 41 9.73 1.79 5.26
N GLY A 42 9.87 0.91 4.26
CA GLY A 42 10.90 -0.11 4.24
C GLY A 42 12.31 0.48 4.13
N PHE A 43 12.50 1.43 3.22
CA PHE A 43 13.79 2.08 3.00
C PHE A 43 14.25 2.90 4.21
N PHE A 44 13.39 3.79 4.72
CA PHE A 44 13.70 4.57 5.91
C PHE A 44 13.79 3.70 7.16
N GLY A 45 12.95 2.67 7.28
CA GLY A 45 13.03 1.68 8.35
C GLY A 45 14.39 0.98 8.37
N PHE A 46 14.88 0.55 7.20
CA PHE A 46 16.21 -0.05 7.08
C PHE A 46 17.34 0.94 7.41
N ILE A 47 17.26 2.20 6.95
CA ILE A 47 18.28 3.21 7.34
C ILE A 47 18.30 3.44 8.85
N LYS A 48 17.15 3.39 9.52
CA LYS A 48 17.03 3.71 10.95
C LYS A 48 17.46 2.56 11.86
N TYR A 49 17.17 1.31 11.48
CA TYR A 49 17.46 0.12 12.30
C TYR A 49 18.66 -0.70 11.77
N GLY A 50 19.09 -0.48 10.53
CA GLY A 50 20.23 -1.16 9.92
C GLY A 50 20.10 -2.68 9.98
N ASP A 51 21.18 -3.34 10.43
CA ASP A 51 21.25 -4.79 10.60
C ASP A 51 20.43 -5.31 11.80
N ASP A 52 19.98 -4.43 12.71
CA ASP A 52 19.15 -4.80 13.86
C ASP A 52 17.65 -4.90 13.51
N VAL A 53 17.29 -4.73 12.23
CA VAL A 53 15.90 -4.80 11.78
C VAL A 53 15.30 -6.20 12.03
N ARG A 54 14.32 -6.25 12.93
CA ARG A 54 13.52 -7.46 13.20
C ARG A 54 12.66 -7.85 12.00
N GLY A 55 12.08 -9.05 12.05
CA GLY A 55 11.26 -9.65 10.98
C GLY A 55 10.07 -8.81 10.48
N SER A 56 9.67 -7.76 11.21
CA SER A 56 8.90 -6.65 10.66
C SER A 56 9.46 -5.31 11.12
N VAL A 57 9.30 -4.26 10.31
CA VAL A 57 9.66 -2.87 10.68
C VAL A 57 8.89 -2.42 11.93
N THR A 58 7.62 -2.82 12.08
CA THR A 58 6.80 -2.49 13.25
C THR A 58 7.33 -3.06 14.57
N LEU A 59 8.03 -4.20 14.55
CA LEU A 59 8.67 -4.76 15.75
C LEU A 59 9.89 -3.97 16.24
N ASN A 60 10.38 -3.03 15.42
CA ASN A 60 11.51 -2.17 15.77
C ASN A 60 11.07 -0.80 16.33
N LEU A 61 9.78 -0.44 16.21
CA LEU A 61 9.28 0.79 16.82
C LEU A 61 9.42 0.71 18.36
N PRO A 62 9.78 1.82 19.03
CA PRO A 62 9.77 1.88 20.48
C PRO A 62 8.35 1.56 20.97
N GLN A 63 8.21 0.52 21.79
CA GLN A 63 6.92 0.10 22.34
C GLN A 63 6.54 0.85 23.63
N ASP A 64 7.39 1.76 24.09
CA ASP A 64 7.19 2.56 25.30
C ASP A 64 6.58 3.93 24.98
N GLU A 65 5.24 3.94 24.84
CA GLU A 65 4.30 4.65 25.72
C GLU A 65 2.99 3.84 25.83
#